data_AF-N9DL64-F1
#
_entry.id   AF-N9DL64-F1
#
_cell.length_a   1.000
_cell.length_b   1.000
_cell.length_c   1.000
_cell.angle_alpha   90.00
_cell.angle_beta   90.00
_cell.angle_gamma   90.00
#
_symmetry.space_group_name_H-M   'P 1'
#
loop_
_entity.id
_entity.type
_entity.pdbx_description
1 polymer ?
#
loop_
_entity_poly.entity_id
_entity_poly.type
_entity_poly.pdbx_seq_one_letter_code
_entity_poly.pdbx_strand_id
1 'polypeptide(L)'
;MVRKILGIGLSVLLLTACDLNKEPETQEFITPRDQYGARYSVGDLGGKPVNLGREAPWVEYEDNTGFVTGKKYKRQTRTHQSKIQAFGFDMRYTDGLVLVVYYKASPYSEKQYNAEINLPDNHWVSVSVYADRHYNGDLSTRLINSTLETKISSKKILEEFYFMHIYLPTDEYEYGLQKYVPHPEWVKQNKKLMAKNTGSNALYNIDDLYVEKNETGKVLTLITCGDSEYPIARKCKQEFILEPEMKARVTTIFQKVHLQDWKIIQLKAKKMMLGFIVEPKNFKGV
;
A
#
# COMPACT_ATOMS: atom_id res chain seq x y z
N MET A 1 9.03 -60.81 74.73
CA MET A 1 8.53 -59.86 75.74
C MET A 1 8.61 -58.46 75.14
N VAL A 2 7.57 -57.63 75.31
CA VAL A 2 7.46 -56.19 74.95
C VAL A 2 7.31 -55.89 73.43
N ARG A 3 6.11 -55.68 72.89
CA ARG A 3 5.15 -54.52 72.89
C ARG A 3 5.36 -53.56 71.71
N LYS A 4 4.31 -53.48 70.87
CA LYS A 4 4.03 -52.50 69.81
C LYS A 4 4.09 -51.06 70.33
N ILE A 5 4.57 -50.11 69.52
CA ILE A 5 3.92 -48.79 69.32
C ILE A 5 4.08 -48.36 67.85
N LEU A 6 2.93 -48.03 67.25
CA LEU A 6 2.73 -47.37 65.96
C LEU A 6 3.24 -45.92 66.03
N GLY A 7 4.01 -45.47 65.03
CA GLY A 7 4.34 -44.06 64.82
C GLY A 7 4.05 -43.68 63.38
N ILE A 8 2.87 -43.10 63.14
CA ILE A 8 2.44 -42.52 61.86
C ILE A 8 3.22 -41.22 61.66
N GLY A 9 4.18 -41.22 60.73
CA GLY A 9 4.84 -40.02 60.26
C GLY A 9 3.97 -39.31 59.21
N LEU A 10 3.36 -38.20 59.61
CA LEU A 10 2.63 -37.29 58.73
C LEU A 10 3.59 -36.70 57.67
N SER A 11 3.38 -37.04 56.39
CA SER A 11 3.96 -36.29 55.27
C SER A 11 3.33 -34.90 55.22
N VAL A 12 4.09 -33.87 55.57
CA VAL A 12 3.73 -32.48 55.30
C VAL A 12 3.86 -32.24 53.80
N LEU A 13 2.75 -32.40 53.07
CA LEU A 13 2.59 -31.83 51.73
C LEU A 13 2.53 -30.31 51.90
N LEU A 14 3.62 -29.63 51.59
CA LEU A 14 3.63 -28.19 51.35
C LEU A 14 2.78 -27.92 50.10
N LEU A 15 1.50 -27.68 50.30
CA LEU A 15 0.64 -27.03 49.32
C LEU A 15 1.16 -25.60 49.16
N THR A 16 2.04 -25.38 48.19
CA THR A 16 2.19 -24.04 47.62
C THR A 16 0.85 -23.71 46.97
N ALA A 17 0.04 -22.94 47.67
CA ALA A 17 -1.09 -22.25 47.06
C ALA A 17 -0.52 -21.34 45.98
N CYS A 18 -0.55 -21.82 44.73
CA CYS A 18 -0.45 -20.93 43.58
C CYS A 18 -1.64 -19.98 43.70
N ASP A 19 -1.33 -18.73 44.01
CA ASP A 19 -2.26 -17.62 44.03
C ASP A 19 -2.77 -17.42 42.60
N LEU A 20 -3.79 -18.19 42.22
CA LEU A 20 -4.41 -18.25 40.89
C LEU A 20 -5.24 -16.99 40.56
N ASN A 21 -5.12 -15.94 41.38
CA ASN A 21 -5.91 -14.71 41.29
C ASN A 21 -5.09 -13.47 40.91
N LYS A 22 -3.82 -13.60 40.51
CA LYS A 22 -3.20 -12.52 39.73
C LYS A 22 -3.63 -12.66 38.28
N GLU A 23 -4.66 -11.90 37.90
CA GLU A 23 -4.78 -11.45 36.51
C GLU A 23 -3.38 -11.00 36.08
N PRO A 24 -2.86 -11.47 34.92
CA PRO A 24 -1.59 -10.96 34.43
C PRO A 24 -1.76 -9.45 34.32
N GLU A 25 -0.90 -8.69 35.01
CA GLU A 25 -0.80 -7.24 34.80
C GLU A 25 -0.70 -7.04 33.29
N THR A 26 -1.77 -6.51 32.71
CA THR A 26 -1.80 -6.18 31.29
C THR A 26 -0.89 -4.98 31.16
N GLN A 27 0.40 -5.24 30.95
CA GLN A 27 1.40 -4.20 30.73
C GLN A 27 0.89 -3.34 29.57
N GLU A 28 0.50 -2.11 29.88
CA GLU A 28 -0.06 -1.20 28.89
C GLU A 28 0.97 -0.97 27.79
N PHE A 29 0.60 -1.21 26.54
CA PHE A 29 1.52 -1.03 25.43
C PHE A 29 1.88 0.45 25.28
N ILE A 30 3.15 0.78 25.51
CA ILE A 30 3.67 2.14 25.33
C ILE A 30 4.02 2.33 23.86
N THR A 31 3.25 3.16 23.16
CA THR A 31 3.55 3.49 21.75
C THR A 31 4.90 4.22 21.63
N PRO A 32 5.86 3.71 20.85
CA PRO A 32 7.12 4.38 20.61
C PRO A 32 6.90 5.76 19.97
N ARG A 33 7.90 6.64 20.12
CA ARG A 33 7.85 8.01 19.60
C ARG A 33 8.88 8.23 18.51
N ASP A 34 8.51 9.02 17.52
CA ASP A 34 9.39 9.48 16.45
C ASP A 34 10.42 10.51 16.95
N GLN A 35 11.34 10.89 16.06
CA GLN A 35 12.39 11.88 16.33
C GLN A 35 11.86 13.26 16.77
N TYR A 36 10.57 13.54 16.57
CA TYR A 36 9.93 14.79 17.01
C TYR A 36 9.17 14.63 18.34
N GLY A 37 9.23 13.45 18.94
CA GLY A 37 8.53 13.08 20.16
C GLY A 37 7.04 12.79 19.95
N ALA A 38 6.54 12.69 18.71
CA ALA A 38 5.17 12.30 18.44
C ALA A 38 5.05 10.77 18.41
N ARG A 39 3.90 10.22 18.81
CA ARG A 39 3.70 8.76 18.78
C ARG A 39 3.68 8.27 17.33
N TYR A 40 4.35 7.15 17.07
CA TYR A 40 4.21 6.43 15.80
C TYR A 40 2.79 5.90 15.65
N SER A 41 2.32 5.78 14.40
CA SER A 41 1.24 4.86 14.07
C SER A 41 1.85 3.46 13.96
N VAL A 42 1.63 2.63 14.97
CA VAL A 42 2.15 1.25 15.02
C VAL A 42 1.13 0.25 14.50
N GLY A 43 1.57 -0.85 13.92
CA GLY A 43 0.67 -1.91 13.45
C GLY A 43 1.38 -3.07 12.76
N ASP A 44 0.57 -4.01 12.29
CA ASP A 44 0.96 -5.05 11.34
C ASP A 44 0.59 -4.57 9.93
N LEU A 45 1.59 -4.48 9.08
CA LEU A 45 1.46 -4.14 7.66
C LEU A 45 1.89 -5.35 6.85
N GLY A 46 0.92 -6.06 6.25
CA GLY A 46 1.21 -7.21 5.39
C GLY A 46 2.02 -8.31 6.08
N GLY A 47 1.80 -8.55 7.37
CA GLY A 47 2.52 -9.54 8.16
C GLY A 47 3.84 -9.06 8.77
N LYS A 48 4.14 -7.76 8.72
CA LYS A 48 5.33 -7.15 9.33
C LYS A 48 4.95 -6.10 10.37
N PRO A 49 5.59 -6.09 11.55
CA PRO A 49 5.45 -5.00 12.51
C PRO A 49 6.06 -3.71 11.95
N VAL A 50 5.35 -2.60 12.04
CA VAL A 50 5.84 -1.30 11.55
C VAL A 50 5.66 -0.17 12.56
N ASN A 51 6.55 0.82 12.45
CA ASN A 51 6.41 2.13 13.09
C ASN A 51 6.34 3.21 11.99
N LEU A 52 5.16 3.80 11.79
CA LEU A 52 4.93 4.83 10.78
C LEU A 52 4.95 6.23 11.42
N GLY A 53 5.95 7.03 11.08
CA GLY A 53 6.16 8.35 11.66
C GLY A 53 5.36 9.44 10.95
N ARG A 54 5.81 10.70 11.06
CA ARG A 54 5.14 11.85 10.42
C ARG A 54 5.26 11.83 8.90
N GLU A 55 6.24 11.11 8.39
CA GLU A 55 6.48 10.84 6.99
C GLU A 55 5.42 9.93 6.34
N ALA A 56 4.60 9.24 7.13
CA ALA A 56 3.54 8.34 6.66
C ALA A 56 2.18 8.73 7.27
N PRO A 57 1.59 9.86 6.83
CA PRO A 57 0.30 10.32 7.33
C PRO A 57 -0.87 9.41 6.89
N TRP A 58 -2.06 9.68 7.43
CA TRP A 58 -3.34 9.08 7.01
C TRP A 58 -3.41 7.55 7.11
N VAL A 59 -2.89 6.99 8.20
CA VAL A 59 -2.91 5.54 8.44
C VAL A 59 -4.34 5.04 8.73
N GLU A 60 -4.80 4.12 7.90
CA GLU A 60 -6.07 3.41 8.02
C GLU A 60 -5.85 2.03 8.66
N TYR A 61 -6.66 1.73 9.67
CA TYR A 61 -6.66 0.45 10.37
C TYR A 61 -7.93 -0.32 10.06
N GLU A 62 -7.90 -1.65 10.24
CA GLU A 62 -9.02 -2.53 9.90
C GLU A 62 -10.36 -2.18 10.57
N ASP A 63 -10.32 -1.69 11.80
CA ASP A 63 -11.48 -1.30 12.60
C ASP A 63 -11.88 0.18 12.41
N ASN A 64 -11.15 0.93 11.57
CA ASN A 64 -11.38 2.34 11.30
C ASN A 64 -11.29 2.62 9.80
N THR A 65 -12.23 2.06 9.05
CA THR A 65 -12.50 2.45 7.67
C THR A 65 -13.19 3.81 7.71
N GLY A 66 -12.64 4.85 7.09
CA GLY A 66 -13.02 6.28 7.22
C GLY A 66 -14.48 6.70 6.96
N PHE A 67 -15.43 5.77 6.90
CA PHE A 67 -16.87 6.03 6.94
C PHE A 67 -17.33 6.22 8.38
N VAL A 68 -17.68 7.46 8.71
CA VAL A 68 -18.37 7.84 9.94
C VAL A 68 -19.75 7.19 9.95
N THR A 69 -19.84 5.94 10.43
CA THR A 69 -21.09 5.45 11.01
C THR A 69 -21.35 6.34 12.22
N GLY A 70 -22.56 6.86 12.43
CA GLY A 70 -22.90 7.86 13.46
C GLY A 70 -22.60 7.50 14.93
N LYS A 71 -21.81 6.46 15.19
CA LYS A 71 -21.25 6.10 16.49
C LYS A 71 -19.91 6.80 16.68
N LYS A 72 -19.70 7.42 17.85
CA LYS A 72 -18.38 7.92 18.26
C LYS A 72 -17.38 6.76 18.24
N TYR A 73 -16.47 6.77 17.27
CA TYR A 73 -15.40 5.78 17.19
C TYR A 73 -14.53 5.87 18.45
N LYS A 74 -14.53 4.81 19.28
CA LYS A 74 -13.64 4.73 20.43
C LYS A 74 -12.30 4.22 19.95
N ARG A 75 -11.33 5.14 19.83
CA ARG A 75 -9.97 4.81 19.41
C ARG A 75 -9.38 3.74 20.34
N GLN A 76 -9.05 2.59 19.76
CA GLN A 76 -8.37 1.51 20.46
C GLN A 76 -6.88 1.84 20.62
N THR A 77 -6.26 1.34 21.69
CA THR A 77 -4.80 1.34 21.82
C THR A 77 -4.21 0.49 20.71
N ARG A 78 -3.31 1.09 19.92
CA ARG A 78 -2.66 0.40 18.80
C ARG A 78 -1.39 -0.29 19.26
N THR A 79 -1.18 -1.49 18.77
CA THR A 79 0.01 -2.33 18.97
C THR A 79 0.50 -2.85 17.63
N HIS A 80 1.64 -3.53 17.58
CA HIS A 80 2.12 -4.19 16.35
C HIS A 80 1.23 -5.33 15.84
N GLN A 81 0.17 -5.70 16.56
CA GLN A 81 -0.86 -6.64 16.08
C GLN A 81 -2.03 -5.93 15.37
N SER A 82 -2.15 -4.60 15.49
CA SER A 82 -3.22 -3.82 14.86
C SER A 82 -3.04 -3.80 13.35
N LYS A 83 -3.97 -4.38 12.59
CA LYS A 83 -3.90 -4.46 11.12
C LYS A 83 -4.01 -3.08 10.46
N ILE A 84 -2.98 -2.69 9.72
CA ILE A 84 -2.97 -1.50 8.86
C ILE A 84 -3.43 -1.90 7.47
N GLN A 85 -4.42 -1.19 6.93
CA GLN A 85 -4.98 -1.45 5.61
C GLN A 85 -4.40 -0.53 4.54
N ALA A 86 -4.17 0.74 4.87
CA ALA A 86 -3.64 1.70 3.92
C ALA A 86 -2.96 2.89 4.60
N PHE A 87 -2.07 3.55 3.85
CA PHE A 87 -1.56 4.88 4.13
C PHE A 87 -0.91 5.44 2.86
N GLY A 88 -0.50 6.70 2.89
CA GLY A 88 0.23 7.30 1.79
C GLY A 88 1.26 8.32 2.25
N PHE A 89 2.18 8.65 1.35
CA PHE A 89 3.21 9.66 1.56
C PHE A 89 3.72 10.17 0.21
N ASP A 90 4.36 11.33 0.21
CA ASP A 90 5.00 11.89 -0.99
C ASP A 90 6.52 11.87 -0.81
N MET A 91 7.23 11.53 -1.87
CA MET A 91 8.70 11.48 -1.86
C MET A 91 9.29 11.95 -3.18
N ARG A 92 10.46 12.58 -3.13
CA ARG A 92 11.26 12.90 -4.31
C ARG A 92 12.12 11.71 -4.68
N TYR A 93 11.90 11.11 -5.85
CA TYR A 93 12.52 9.81 -6.16
C TYR A 93 14.03 9.90 -6.46
N THR A 94 14.52 11.07 -6.86
CA THR A 94 15.92 11.28 -7.25
C THR A 94 16.86 11.09 -6.06
N ASP A 95 16.55 11.69 -4.91
CA ASP A 95 17.36 11.62 -3.68
C ASP A 95 16.70 10.82 -2.55
N GLY A 96 15.38 10.61 -2.59
CA GLY A 96 14.62 9.93 -1.54
C GLY A 96 14.15 10.87 -0.43
N LEU A 97 14.15 12.20 -0.65
CA LEU A 97 13.58 13.16 0.29
C LEU A 97 12.08 12.90 0.47
N VAL A 98 11.63 12.69 1.71
CA VAL A 98 10.22 12.44 2.02
C VAL A 98 9.56 13.73 2.53
N LEU A 99 8.34 14.00 2.08
CA LEU A 99 7.56 15.12 2.55
C LEU A 99 7.12 14.87 4.00
N VAL A 100 7.57 15.73 4.91
CA VAL A 100 7.11 15.77 6.30
C VAL A 100 6.49 17.14 6.57
N VAL A 101 5.17 17.17 6.77
CA VAL A 101 4.43 18.37 7.16
C VAL A 101 4.08 18.26 8.65
N TYR A 102 4.97 18.78 9.51
CA TYR A 102 4.80 18.74 10.95
C TYR A 102 5.48 19.93 11.63
N TYR A 103 4.80 20.56 12.60
CA TYR A 103 5.26 21.83 13.20
C TYR A 103 6.62 21.76 13.92
N LYS A 104 7.07 20.57 14.34
CA LYS A 104 8.41 20.35 14.93
C LYS A 104 9.46 19.86 13.93
N ALA A 105 9.05 19.52 12.70
CA ALA A 105 9.96 19.09 11.67
C ALA A 105 10.66 20.30 11.03
N SER A 106 11.84 20.06 10.45
CA SER A 106 12.46 21.05 9.58
C SER A 106 11.53 21.38 8.42
N PRO A 107 11.29 22.66 8.09
CA PRO A 107 10.43 23.03 6.96
C PRO A 107 11.07 22.74 5.59
N TYR A 108 12.29 22.17 5.55
CA TYR A 108 13.04 21.95 4.34
C TYR A 108 12.28 21.11 3.30
N SER A 109 11.76 19.93 3.67
CA SER A 109 11.03 19.07 2.73
C SER A 109 9.76 19.72 2.19
N GLU A 110 9.02 20.43 3.05
CA GLU A 110 7.80 21.13 2.66
C GLU A 110 8.10 22.29 1.70
N LYS A 111 9.17 23.06 1.96
CA LYS A 111 9.60 24.14 1.05
C LYS A 111 10.00 23.61 -0.32
N GLN A 112 10.75 22.50 -0.36
CA GLN A 112 11.16 21.86 -1.62
C GLN A 112 9.93 21.33 -2.38
N TYR A 113 9.02 20.65 -1.69
CA TYR A 113 7.78 20.15 -2.28
C TYR A 113 6.95 21.29 -2.90
N ASN A 114 6.70 22.36 -2.15
CA ASN A 114 5.89 23.48 -2.62
C ASN A 114 6.52 24.24 -3.79
N ALA A 115 7.86 24.29 -3.86
CA ALA A 115 8.58 24.91 -4.96
C ALA A 115 8.54 24.06 -6.24
N GLU A 116 8.50 22.73 -6.10
CA GLU A 116 8.72 21.81 -7.22
C GLU A 116 7.45 21.15 -7.74
N ILE A 117 6.44 20.87 -6.90
CA ILE A 117 5.29 19.99 -7.25
C ILE A 117 4.47 20.45 -8.47
N ASN A 118 4.46 21.75 -8.76
CA ASN A 118 3.75 22.32 -9.90
C ASN A 118 4.62 22.43 -11.15
N LEU A 119 5.89 22.01 -11.09
CA LEU A 119 6.76 21.99 -12.26
C LEU A 119 6.32 20.89 -13.23
N PRO A 120 6.41 21.14 -14.56
CA PRO A 120 6.02 20.16 -15.57
C PRO A 120 6.88 18.87 -15.57
N ASP A 121 8.05 18.90 -14.96
CA ASP A 121 9.00 17.80 -14.81
C ASP A 121 9.34 17.48 -13.33
N ASN A 122 8.43 17.78 -12.40
CA ASN A 122 8.66 17.56 -10.99
C ASN A 122 8.96 16.10 -10.64
N HIS A 123 9.91 15.90 -9.73
CA HIS A 123 10.37 14.57 -9.32
C HIS A 123 9.63 14.02 -8.09
N TRP A 124 8.51 14.65 -7.70
CA TRP A 124 7.73 14.20 -6.55
C TRP A 124 6.77 13.11 -6.97
N VAL A 125 6.79 12.03 -6.20
CA VAL A 125 5.99 10.83 -6.41
C VAL A 125 5.06 10.68 -5.23
N SER A 126 3.77 10.56 -5.52
CA SER A 126 2.79 10.20 -4.50
C SER A 126 2.72 8.69 -4.37
N VAL A 127 2.91 8.18 -3.16
CA VAL A 127 2.97 6.75 -2.85
C VAL A 127 1.76 6.39 -2.00
N SER A 128 0.99 5.42 -2.44
CA SER A 128 -0.11 4.81 -1.68
C SER A 128 0.19 3.34 -1.43
N VAL A 129 -0.05 2.89 -0.21
CA VAL A 129 0.24 1.52 0.22
C VAL A 129 -1.07 0.87 0.61
N TYR A 130 -1.25 -0.38 0.18
CA TYR A 130 -2.44 -1.17 0.47
C TYR A 130 -2.04 -2.56 0.97
N ALA A 131 -2.58 -2.95 2.11
CA ALA A 131 -2.30 -4.23 2.75
C ALA A 131 -3.57 -4.85 3.33
N ASP A 132 -3.45 -6.08 3.82
CA ASP A 132 -4.55 -6.80 4.48
C ASP A 132 -5.81 -6.84 3.56
N ARG A 133 -6.98 -6.40 4.04
CA ARG A 133 -8.21 -6.33 3.23
C ARG A 133 -8.09 -5.53 1.94
N HIS A 134 -7.15 -4.58 1.86
CA HIS A 134 -6.89 -3.78 0.66
C HIS A 134 -5.74 -4.31 -0.21
N TYR A 135 -5.08 -5.43 0.14
CA TYR A 135 -3.86 -5.90 -0.54
C TYR A 135 -4.02 -6.07 -2.06
N ASN A 136 -5.10 -6.73 -2.51
CA ASN A 136 -5.43 -7.00 -3.93
C ASN A 136 -4.22 -7.11 -4.89
N GLY A 137 -3.19 -7.87 -4.50
CA GLY A 137 -1.86 -7.86 -5.11
C GLY A 137 -1.64 -8.83 -6.28
N ASP A 138 -2.67 -9.52 -6.74
CA ASP A 138 -2.55 -10.36 -7.94
C ASP A 138 -2.66 -9.51 -9.22
N LEU A 139 -1.51 -8.96 -9.64
CA LEU A 139 -1.42 -8.14 -10.84
C LEU A 139 -1.61 -8.96 -12.13
N SER A 140 -1.37 -10.27 -12.10
CA SER A 140 -1.55 -11.12 -13.29
C SER A 140 -3.03 -11.28 -13.59
N THR A 141 -3.84 -11.62 -12.59
CA THR A 141 -5.30 -11.66 -12.72
C THR A 141 -5.87 -10.30 -13.13
N ARG A 142 -5.31 -9.19 -12.63
CA ARG A 142 -5.73 -7.84 -13.05
C ARG A 142 -5.44 -7.56 -14.52
N LEU A 143 -4.26 -7.91 -15.01
CA LEU A 143 -3.95 -7.81 -16.43
C LEU A 143 -4.91 -8.68 -17.25
N ILE A 144 -5.07 -9.95 -16.87
CA ILE A 144 -5.96 -10.89 -17.56
C ILE A 144 -7.40 -10.35 -17.66
N ASN A 145 -7.96 -9.81 -16.56
CA ASN A 145 -9.29 -9.21 -16.52
C ASN A 145 -9.43 -7.94 -17.39
N SER A 146 -8.31 -7.33 -17.77
CA SER A 146 -8.22 -6.18 -18.67
C SER A 146 -7.89 -6.56 -20.12
N THR A 147 -7.83 -7.85 -20.46
CA THR A 147 -7.54 -8.33 -21.82
C THR A 147 -8.70 -9.16 -22.38
N LEU A 148 -8.72 -9.35 -23.71
CA LEU A 148 -9.80 -10.07 -24.40
C LEU A 148 -9.91 -11.55 -24.01
N GLU A 149 -8.80 -12.21 -23.67
CA GLU A 149 -8.73 -13.67 -23.47
C GLU A 149 -9.78 -14.23 -22.48
N THR A 150 -10.22 -13.43 -21.49
CA THR A 150 -11.26 -13.83 -20.53
C THR A 150 -12.65 -13.24 -20.78
N LYS A 151 -12.77 -12.22 -21.64
CA LYS A 151 -14.05 -11.55 -21.94
C LYS A 151 -14.71 -12.04 -23.23
N ILE A 152 -14.03 -12.88 -24.01
CA ILE A 152 -14.55 -13.47 -25.27
C ILE A 152 -15.72 -14.44 -25.04
N SER A 153 -15.89 -15.00 -23.84
CA SER A 153 -16.79 -16.14 -23.57
C SER A 153 -18.30 -15.87 -23.69
N SER A 154 -18.75 -14.65 -24.00
CA SER A 154 -20.03 -14.52 -24.70
C SER A 154 -20.11 -13.25 -25.55
N LYS A 155 -20.60 -13.40 -26.78
CA LYS A 155 -20.94 -12.30 -27.71
C LYS A 155 -21.87 -11.26 -27.05
N LYS A 156 -22.74 -11.73 -26.15
CA LYS A 156 -23.66 -10.90 -25.35
C LYS A 156 -22.93 -9.97 -24.36
N ILE A 157 -21.83 -10.42 -23.73
CA ILE A 157 -20.98 -9.60 -22.86
C ILE A 157 -20.19 -8.56 -23.68
N LEU A 158 -19.72 -8.91 -24.88
CA LEU A 158 -19.05 -7.94 -25.76
C LEU A 158 -20.02 -6.86 -26.29
N GLU A 159 -21.27 -7.24 -26.56
CA GLU A 159 -22.36 -6.32 -26.91
C GLU A 159 -22.82 -5.45 -25.72
N GLU A 160 -22.72 -5.94 -24.47
CA GLU A 160 -23.10 -5.23 -23.24
C GLU A 160 -21.99 -4.32 -22.65
N PHE A 161 -20.69 -4.67 -22.78
CA PHE A 161 -19.57 -3.98 -22.08
C PHE A 161 -18.71 -3.03 -22.93
N TYR A 162 -19.02 -2.86 -24.22
CA TYR A 162 -18.44 -1.77 -25.04
C TYR A 162 -16.90 -1.70 -25.05
N PHE A 163 -16.20 -2.85 -25.04
CA PHE A 163 -14.73 -2.95 -25.09
C PHE A 163 -13.95 -2.09 -24.05
N MET A 164 -14.65 -1.55 -23.06
CA MET A 164 -14.10 -0.57 -22.12
C MET A 164 -13.11 -1.25 -21.16
N HIS A 165 -11.97 -0.59 -20.92
CA HIS A 165 -10.86 -1.14 -20.14
C HIS A 165 -10.29 -2.45 -20.70
N ILE A 166 -10.49 -2.72 -21.99
CA ILE A 166 -9.85 -3.83 -22.69
C ILE A 166 -8.61 -3.31 -23.40
N TYR A 167 -7.50 -3.99 -23.16
CA TYR A 167 -6.21 -3.72 -23.77
C TYR A 167 -5.78 -4.88 -24.66
N LEU A 168 -5.09 -4.54 -25.74
CA LEU A 168 -4.49 -5.46 -26.68
C LEU A 168 -2.96 -5.43 -26.50
N PRO A 169 -2.29 -6.58 -26.35
CA PRO A 169 -0.84 -6.63 -26.31
C PRO A 169 -0.25 -6.14 -27.63
N THR A 170 0.91 -5.49 -27.57
CA THR A 170 1.72 -5.17 -28.75
C THR A 170 3.10 -5.82 -28.64
N ASP A 171 3.85 -5.80 -29.75
CA ASP A 171 5.27 -6.20 -29.79
C ASP A 171 6.20 -5.02 -29.43
N GLU A 172 5.64 -3.87 -29.05
CA GLU A 172 6.41 -2.68 -28.66
C GLU A 172 6.85 -2.78 -27.20
N TYR A 173 8.10 -2.41 -26.95
CA TYR A 173 8.66 -2.28 -25.62
C TYR A 173 9.17 -0.85 -25.40
N GLU A 174 8.85 -0.29 -24.24
CA GLU A 174 9.31 1.03 -23.81
C GLU A 174 9.94 0.92 -22.42
N TYR A 175 11.21 1.29 -22.29
CA TYR A 175 12.00 1.18 -21.04
C TYR A 175 11.92 -0.20 -20.36
N GLY A 176 11.87 -1.27 -21.17
CA GLY A 176 11.77 -2.66 -20.71
C GLY A 176 10.36 -3.11 -20.30
N LEU A 177 9.33 -2.33 -20.60
CA LEU A 177 7.92 -2.67 -20.37
C LEU A 177 7.24 -3.03 -21.68
N GLN A 178 6.47 -4.13 -21.72
CA GLN A 178 5.63 -4.45 -22.87
C GLN A 178 4.44 -3.47 -22.90
N LYS A 179 4.20 -2.87 -24.05
CA LYS A 179 3.08 -1.95 -24.24
C LYS A 179 1.80 -2.69 -24.61
N TYR A 180 0.71 -2.18 -24.08
CA TYR A 180 -0.65 -2.63 -24.29
C TYR A 180 -1.49 -1.42 -24.66
N VAL A 181 -2.19 -1.49 -25.78
CA VAL A 181 -3.00 -0.37 -26.30
C VAL A 181 -4.48 -0.61 -26.03
N PRO A 182 -5.26 0.45 -25.74
CA PRO A 182 -6.70 0.32 -25.57
C PRO A 182 -7.36 -0.22 -26.84
N HIS A 183 -8.40 -1.04 -26.68
CA HIS A 183 -9.13 -1.63 -27.80
C HIS A 183 -9.66 -0.53 -28.76
N PRO A 184 -9.54 -0.66 -30.08
CA PRO A 184 -9.91 0.40 -31.03
C PRO A 184 -11.35 0.89 -30.91
N GLU A 185 -12.30 -0.01 -30.62
CA GLU A 185 -13.70 0.38 -30.43
C GLU A 185 -13.92 1.19 -29.15
N TRP A 186 -13.17 0.92 -28.08
CA TRP A 186 -13.18 1.74 -26.86
C TRP A 186 -12.68 3.16 -27.18
N VAL A 187 -11.57 3.28 -27.92
CA VAL A 187 -11.03 4.57 -28.37
C VAL A 187 -12.04 5.33 -29.25
N LYS A 188 -12.66 4.66 -30.22
CA LYS A 188 -13.64 5.25 -31.14
C LYS A 188 -14.88 5.76 -30.41
N GLN A 189 -15.41 4.96 -29.48
CA GLN A 189 -16.57 5.35 -28.69
C GLN A 189 -16.25 6.55 -27.79
N ASN A 190 -15.07 6.55 -27.15
CA ASN A 190 -14.62 7.67 -26.34
C ASN A 190 -14.52 8.96 -27.16
N LYS A 191 -13.90 8.92 -28.35
CA LYS A 191 -13.85 10.06 -29.28
C LYS A 191 -15.25 10.58 -29.65
N LYS A 192 -16.20 9.67 -29.92
CA LYS A 192 -17.60 10.04 -30.21
C LYS A 192 -18.29 10.71 -29.02
N LEU A 193 -17.99 10.27 -27.80
CA LEU A 193 -18.59 10.82 -26.57
C LEU A 193 -17.95 12.17 -26.21
N MET A 194 -16.63 12.33 -26.39
CA MET A 194 -15.94 13.63 -26.26
C MET A 194 -16.52 14.68 -27.20
N ALA A 195 -16.78 14.33 -28.47
CA ALA A 195 -17.38 15.25 -29.45
C ALA A 195 -18.81 15.71 -29.09
N LYS A 196 -19.51 14.97 -28.23
CA LYS A 196 -20.85 15.34 -27.75
C LYS A 196 -20.83 16.26 -26.52
N ASN A 197 -19.64 16.68 -26.10
CA ASN A 197 -19.41 17.69 -25.08
C ASN A 197 -20.21 17.45 -23.78
N THR A 198 -20.11 16.24 -23.21
CA THR A 198 -20.85 15.84 -22.00
C THR A 198 -20.33 16.48 -20.70
N GLY A 199 -19.42 17.47 -20.78
CA GLY A 199 -18.94 18.26 -19.64
C GLY A 199 -18.21 17.47 -18.54
N SER A 200 -18.00 16.16 -18.72
CA SER A 200 -17.40 15.27 -17.73
C SER A 200 -16.06 14.75 -18.24
N ASN A 201 -14.97 15.31 -17.70
CA ASN A 201 -13.61 14.81 -17.90
C ASN A 201 -13.40 13.41 -17.30
N ALA A 202 -14.33 12.92 -16.46
CA ALA A 202 -14.22 11.66 -15.75
C ALA A 202 -14.58 10.43 -16.59
N LEU A 203 -15.09 10.62 -17.81
CA LEU A 203 -15.73 9.52 -18.51
C LEU A 203 -14.78 8.58 -19.27
N TYR A 204 -13.57 8.97 -19.71
CA TYR A 204 -12.89 8.18 -20.76
C TYR A 204 -11.35 8.20 -20.71
N ASN A 205 -10.75 7.55 -19.71
CA ASN A 205 -9.30 7.33 -19.63
C ASN A 205 -8.84 6.23 -20.62
N ILE A 206 -8.48 6.62 -21.86
CA ILE A 206 -7.77 5.75 -22.82
C ILE A 206 -6.29 5.67 -22.50
N ASP A 207 -5.99 5.19 -21.31
CA ASP A 207 -4.61 5.15 -20.83
C ASP A 207 -3.78 4.18 -21.68
N ASP A 208 -2.49 4.46 -21.84
CA ASP A 208 -1.54 3.44 -22.27
C ASP A 208 -1.27 2.51 -21.08
N LEU A 209 -1.21 1.19 -21.32
CA LEU A 209 -0.81 0.22 -20.31
C LEU A 209 0.58 -0.33 -20.62
N TYR A 210 1.45 -0.33 -19.62
CA TYR A 210 2.80 -0.88 -19.70
C TYR A 210 2.95 -1.98 -18.65
N VAL A 211 3.57 -3.09 -19.02
CA VAL A 211 3.62 -4.31 -18.21
C VAL A 211 5.04 -4.84 -18.09
N GLU A 212 5.50 -5.09 -16.87
CA GLU A 212 6.67 -5.93 -16.60
C GLU A 212 6.19 -7.34 -16.20
N LYS A 213 6.78 -8.36 -16.82
CA LYS A 213 6.61 -9.76 -16.46
C LYS A 213 7.97 -10.34 -16.08
N ASN A 214 7.98 -11.33 -15.19
CA ASN A 214 9.15 -12.17 -14.96
C ASN A 214 9.29 -13.23 -16.07
N GLU A 215 10.34 -14.06 -15.99
CA GLU A 215 10.60 -15.16 -16.92
C GLU A 215 9.48 -16.21 -16.99
N THR A 216 8.68 -16.35 -15.93
CA THR A 216 7.54 -17.28 -15.88
C THR A 216 6.23 -16.65 -16.38
N GLY A 217 6.27 -15.42 -16.90
CA GLY A 217 5.08 -14.69 -17.36
C GLY A 217 4.23 -14.05 -16.25
N LYS A 218 4.64 -14.14 -14.97
CA LYS A 218 3.97 -13.48 -13.85
C LYS A 218 4.19 -11.97 -13.95
N VAL A 219 3.10 -11.21 -13.90
CA VAL A 219 3.14 -9.74 -13.89
C VAL A 219 3.72 -9.23 -12.58
N LEU A 220 4.79 -8.45 -12.67
CA LEU A 220 5.47 -7.82 -11.53
C LEU A 220 5.04 -6.37 -11.34
N THR A 221 4.84 -5.66 -12.45
CA THR A 221 4.56 -4.23 -12.47
C THR A 221 3.52 -3.92 -13.55
N LEU A 222 2.53 -3.10 -13.21
CA LEU A 222 1.57 -2.51 -14.15
C LEU A 222 1.69 -0.98 -14.08
N ILE A 223 1.78 -0.31 -15.23
CA ILE A 223 1.81 1.15 -15.29
C ILE A 223 0.75 1.63 -16.27
N THR A 224 -0.20 2.43 -15.79
CA THR A 224 -1.17 3.11 -16.66
C THR A 224 -0.81 4.58 -16.76
N CYS A 225 -0.63 5.09 -17.97
CA CYS A 225 -0.35 6.51 -18.19
C CYS A 225 -1.54 7.19 -18.86
N GLY A 226 -2.03 8.24 -18.21
CA GLY A 226 -3.16 9.03 -18.67
C GLY A 226 -2.98 9.57 -20.07
N ASP A 227 -4.05 9.59 -20.84
CA ASP A 227 -4.11 10.40 -22.06
C ASP A 227 -4.44 11.86 -21.73
N SER A 228 -3.75 12.78 -22.39
CA SER A 228 -3.97 14.22 -22.23
C SER A 228 -3.50 14.95 -23.47
N GLU A 229 -4.25 15.99 -23.86
CA GLU A 229 -3.85 16.95 -24.89
C GLU A 229 -2.57 17.71 -24.52
N TYR A 230 -2.20 17.73 -23.22
CA TYR A 230 -0.97 18.30 -22.70
C TYR A 230 -0.03 17.17 -22.25
N PRO A 231 0.90 16.70 -23.11
CA PRO A 231 1.74 15.52 -22.82
C PRO A 231 2.52 15.61 -21.51
N ILE A 232 2.94 16.82 -21.13
CA ILE A 232 3.75 17.07 -19.95
C ILE A 232 2.92 16.98 -18.65
N ALA A 233 1.61 17.22 -18.72
CA ALA A 233 0.70 17.07 -17.58
C ALA A 233 0.24 15.61 -17.35
N ARG A 234 0.58 14.69 -18.27
CA ARG A 234 0.18 13.28 -18.16
C ARG A 234 0.80 12.67 -16.92
N LYS A 235 -0.02 11.95 -16.15
CA LYS A 235 0.43 11.18 -14.99
C LYS A 235 0.42 9.71 -15.32
N CYS A 236 1.43 9.00 -14.83
CA CYS A 236 1.48 7.57 -14.81
C CYS A 236 1.19 7.09 -13.38
N LYS A 237 0.42 6.02 -13.30
CA LYS A 237 0.16 5.27 -12.07
C LYS A 237 0.83 3.92 -12.22
N GLN A 238 1.85 3.66 -11.41
CA GLN A 238 2.54 2.38 -11.37
C GLN A 238 2.06 1.58 -10.16
N GLU A 239 1.91 0.28 -10.34
CA GLU A 239 1.49 -0.67 -9.32
C GLU A 239 2.45 -1.85 -9.27
N PHE A 240 2.94 -2.18 -8.08
CA PHE A 240 3.82 -3.32 -7.83
C PHE A 240 3.55 -3.89 -6.43
N ILE A 241 4.02 -5.11 -6.18
CA ILE A 241 3.89 -5.79 -4.89
C ILE A 241 5.23 -5.88 -4.16
N LEU A 242 5.18 -5.92 -2.83
CA LEU A 242 6.36 -6.05 -1.96
C LEU A 242 6.62 -7.48 -1.49
N GLU A 243 5.97 -8.47 -2.09
CA GLU A 243 6.24 -9.89 -1.77
C GLU A 243 7.63 -10.32 -2.28
N PRO A 244 8.36 -11.17 -1.53
CA PRO A 244 7.93 -11.85 -0.30
C PRO A 244 8.18 -11.05 0.99
N GLU A 245 8.81 -9.87 0.93
CA GLU A 245 9.20 -9.13 2.13
C GLU A 245 8.00 -8.64 2.95
N MET A 246 6.92 -8.25 2.28
CA MET A 246 5.70 -7.76 2.91
C MET A 246 4.49 -7.99 2.00
N LYS A 247 3.37 -8.49 2.53
CA LYS A 247 2.13 -8.67 1.77
C LYS A 247 1.39 -7.33 1.60
N ALA A 248 1.99 -6.45 0.82
CA ALA A 248 1.48 -5.11 0.52
C ALA A 248 1.64 -4.80 -0.98
N ARG A 249 0.65 -4.09 -1.55
CA ARG A 249 0.70 -3.49 -2.88
C ARG A 249 1.02 -2.01 -2.72
N VAL A 250 1.89 -1.51 -3.57
CA VAL A 250 2.24 -0.09 -3.65
C VAL A 250 1.72 0.47 -4.97
N THR A 251 1.17 1.68 -4.90
CA THR A 251 0.84 2.50 -6.05
C THR A 251 1.67 3.77 -6.00
N THR A 252 2.33 4.11 -7.09
CA THR A 252 3.05 5.38 -7.24
C THR A 252 2.42 6.21 -8.35
N ILE A 253 2.28 7.51 -8.13
CA ILE A 253 1.80 8.47 -9.13
C ILE A 253 2.92 9.46 -9.43
N PHE A 254 3.31 9.56 -10.69
CA PHE A 254 4.39 10.42 -11.18
C PHE A 254 4.07 10.97 -12.58
N GLN A 255 4.81 11.97 -13.06
CA GLN A 255 4.59 12.52 -14.41
C GLN A 255 5.16 11.60 -15.50
N LYS A 256 4.48 11.50 -16.66
CA LYS A 256 4.85 10.60 -17.76
C LYS A 256 6.28 10.82 -18.26
N VAL A 257 6.81 12.04 -18.16
CA VAL A 257 8.22 12.35 -18.51
C VAL A 257 9.23 11.50 -17.73
N HIS A 258 8.85 11.00 -16.54
CA HIS A 258 9.66 10.14 -15.68
C HIS A 258 9.38 8.66 -15.86
N LEU A 259 8.65 8.24 -16.91
CA LEU A 259 8.38 6.83 -17.19
C LEU A 259 9.67 6.04 -17.33
N GLN A 260 10.73 6.61 -17.92
CA GLN A 260 12.04 5.94 -18.02
C GLN A 260 12.65 5.56 -16.65
N ASP A 261 12.28 6.26 -15.58
CA ASP A 261 12.80 6.07 -14.23
C ASP A 261 11.90 5.17 -13.36
N TRP A 262 10.91 4.50 -13.95
CA TRP A 262 9.93 3.68 -13.21
C TRP A 262 10.54 2.65 -12.27
N LYS A 263 11.69 2.04 -12.64
CA LYS A 263 12.44 1.12 -11.77
C LYS A 263 13.06 1.82 -10.58
N ILE A 264 13.59 3.03 -10.77
CA ILE A 264 14.19 3.84 -9.70
C ILE A 264 13.10 4.27 -8.72
N ILE A 265 11.96 4.75 -9.23
CA ILE A 265 10.78 5.11 -8.43
C ILE A 265 10.35 3.93 -7.55
N GLN A 266 10.18 2.75 -8.15
CA GLN A 266 9.83 1.51 -7.45
C GLN A 266 10.85 1.14 -6.38
N LEU A 267 12.15 1.17 -6.71
CA LEU A 267 13.22 0.83 -5.77
C LEU A 267 13.26 1.77 -4.57
N LYS A 268 13.06 3.07 -4.79
CA LYS A 268 13.07 4.08 -3.73
C LYS A 268 11.85 3.96 -2.83
N ALA A 269 10.66 3.77 -3.41
CA ALA A 269 9.44 3.50 -2.66
C ALA A 269 9.58 2.20 -1.84
N LYS A 270 10.09 1.10 -2.43
CA LYS A 270 10.38 -0.16 -1.72
C LYS A 270 11.35 0.05 -0.57
N LYS A 271 12.44 0.79 -0.78
CA LYS A 271 13.42 1.09 0.28
C LYS A 271 12.78 1.83 1.46
N MET A 272 11.95 2.83 1.18
CA MET A 272 11.22 3.56 2.23
C MET A 272 10.30 2.63 3.02
N MET A 273 9.53 1.80 2.31
CA MET A 273 8.60 0.84 2.91
C MET A 273 9.27 -0.17 3.83
N LEU A 274 10.42 -0.70 3.42
CA LEU A 274 11.20 -1.62 4.23
C LEU A 274 11.81 -0.93 5.47
N GLY A 275 12.07 0.37 5.39
CA GLY A 275 12.57 1.17 6.51
C GLY A 275 11.59 1.32 7.67
N PHE A 276 10.29 1.09 7.46
CA PHE A 276 9.28 1.12 8.53
C PHE A 276 9.24 -0.15 9.37
N ILE A 277 9.84 -1.25 8.91
CA ILE A 277 9.78 -2.54 9.59
C ILE A 277 10.57 -2.46 10.91
N VAL A 278 9.96 -2.94 11.99
CA VAL A 278 10.59 -3.03 13.30
C VAL A 278 11.22 -4.41 13.47
N GLU A 279 12.50 -4.46 13.85
CA GLU A 279 13.13 -5.73 14.19
C GLU A 279 12.64 -6.26 15.55
N PRO A 280 12.53 -7.59 15.72
CA PRO A 280 11.92 -8.19 16.91
C PRO A 280 12.58 -7.84 18.26
N LYS A 281 13.83 -7.42 18.25
CA LYS A 281 14.55 -7.02 19.47
C LYS A 281 14.00 -5.74 20.11
N ASN A 282 13.17 -4.98 19.38
CA ASN A 282 12.60 -3.70 19.81
C ASN A 282 11.12 -3.79 20.25
N PHE A 283 10.53 -4.99 20.33
CA PHE A 283 9.13 -5.18 20.74
C PHE A 283 8.86 -4.94 22.22
N LYS A 284 9.88 -5.18 23.05
CA LYS A 284 9.84 -4.88 24.47
C LYS A 284 10.46 -3.51 24.63
N GLY A 285 9.63 -2.48 24.57
CA GLY A 285 10.04 -1.15 25.02
C GLY A 285 10.67 -1.30 26.41
N VAL A 286 11.89 -0.81 26.55
CA VAL A 286 12.40 -0.41 27.87
C VAL A 286 11.64 0.84 28.27
#